data_AF-A0A946VNW0-F1
#
_entry.id   AF-A0A946VNW0-F1
#
_cell.length_a   1.000
_cell.length_b   1.000
_cell.length_c   1.000
_cell.angle_alpha   90.00
_cell.angle_beta   90.00
_cell.angle_gamma   90.00
#
_symmetry.space_group_name_H-M   'P 1'
#
loop_
_entity.id
_entity.type
_entity.pdbx_description
1 polymer ?
#
loop_
_entity_poly.entity_id
_entity_poly.type
_entity_poly.pdbx_seq_one_letter_code
_entity_poly.pdbx_strand_id
1 'polypeptide(L)'
;MKSLDMNLSKNPMEIHRDYTRPIIVATTFTLFGELALLLYYGVYLIDEGSLLLKIVWTLGFCGLGMGMSLGAVIDLLLVNRVSVKTGIWMTALLSTLGLGLACNWLCLNLDKHFRFFGGAENVYLHFVPSFIGAAIGGWIVGWFLFSSNGRQLLDRIGI
;
A
#
# COMPACT_ATOMS: atom_id res chain seq x y z
N MET A 1 -15.88 7.70 -25.06
CA MET A 1 -14.49 8.01 -24.65
C MET A 1 -14.45 9.49 -24.25
N LYS A 2 -14.71 9.82 -22.98
CA LYS A 2 -14.67 11.21 -22.51
C LYS A 2 -13.22 11.48 -22.13
N SER A 3 -12.47 12.01 -23.09
CA SER A 3 -11.17 12.63 -22.85
C SER A 3 -11.39 13.70 -21.79
N LEU A 4 -10.94 13.44 -20.56
CA LEU A 4 -10.97 14.41 -19.48
C LEU A 4 -9.93 15.47 -19.82
N ASP A 5 -10.45 16.57 -20.36
CA ASP A 5 -9.93 17.93 -20.34
C ASP A 5 -8.47 18.05 -19.91
N MET A 6 -7.65 18.01 -20.95
CA MET A 6 -6.33 18.61 -21.06
C MET A 6 -6.45 20.13 -20.80
N ASN A 7 -6.69 20.52 -19.55
CA ASN A 7 -6.62 21.91 -19.11
C ASN A 7 -5.25 22.14 -18.46
N LEU A 8 -4.27 22.39 -19.32
CA LEU A 8 -2.95 22.95 -19.01
C LEU A 8 -3.11 24.40 -18.52
N SER A 9 -3.65 24.55 -17.31
CA SER A 9 -3.54 25.76 -16.49
C SER A 9 -3.66 25.39 -15.01
N LYS A 10 -3.06 24.26 -14.61
CA LYS A 10 -2.92 23.93 -13.19
C LYS A 10 -1.73 24.69 -12.62
N ASN A 11 -1.94 25.33 -11.47
CA ASN A 11 -0.87 25.96 -10.71
C ASN A 11 0.24 24.91 -10.46
N PRO A 12 1.55 25.24 -10.52
CA PRO A 12 2.62 24.28 -10.25
C PRO A 12 2.45 23.55 -8.89
N MET A 13 1.83 24.21 -7.91
CA MET A 13 1.47 23.60 -6.62
C MET A 13 0.40 22.50 -6.73
N GLU A 14 -0.59 22.64 -7.62
CA GLU A 14 -1.61 21.61 -7.84
C GLU A 14 -1.05 20.39 -8.57
N ILE A 15 -0.11 20.61 -9.49
CA ILE A 15 0.62 19.55 -10.17
C ILE A 15 1.41 18.75 -9.13
N HIS A 16 2.27 19.40 -8.33
CA HIS A 16 3.03 18.70 -7.28
C HIS A 16 2.15 17.89 -6.34
N ARG A 17 0.99 18.43 -5.96
CA ARG A 17 0.04 17.75 -5.08
C ARG A 17 -0.54 16.49 -5.72
N ASP A 18 -0.91 16.53 -7.00
CA ASP A 18 -1.46 15.36 -7.71
C ASP A 18 -0.47 14.19 -7.80
N TYR A 19 0.84 14.47 -7.92
CA TYR A 19 1.89 13.44 -7.96
C TYR A 19 2.37 12.97 -6.57
N THR A 20 2.23 13.80 -5.53
CA THR A 20 2.65 13.45 -4.16
C THR A 20 1.58 12.64 -3.42
N ARG A 21 0.29 12.86 -3.74
CA ARG A 21 -0.87 12.19 -3.14
C ARG A 21 -0.79 10.66 -3.16
N PRO A 22 -0.51 10.00 -4.30
CA PRO A 22 -0.40 8.54 -4.34
C PRO A 22 0.62 7.99 -3.35
N ILE A 23 1.76 8.68 -3.20
CA ILE A 23 2.84 8.28 -2.31
C ILE A 23 2.39 8.38 -0.85
N ILE A 24 1.80 9.51 -0.45
CA ILE A 24 1.36 9.72 0.94
C ILE A 24 0.24 8.74 1.30
N VAL A 25 -0.78 8.61 0.44
CA VAL A 25 -1.93 7.74 0.71
C VAL A 25 -1.51 6.28 0.74
N ALA A 26 -0.74 5.81 -0.24
CA ALA A 26 -0.25 4.43 -0.26
C ALA A 26 0.61 4.14 0.96
N THR A 27 1.56 5.02 1.30
CA THR A 27 2.44 4.86 2.45
C THR A 27 1.68 4.79 3.76
N THR A 28 0.67 5.65 3.95
CA THR A 28 -0.14 5.66 5.17
C THR A 28 -0.93 4.36 5.33
N PHE A 29 -1.55 3.87 4.24
CA PHE A 29 -2.30 2.62 4.27
C PHE A 29 -1.40 1.40 4.48
N THR A 30 -0.23 1.36 3.84
CA THR A 30 0.73 0.27 4.03
C THR A 30 1.30 0.27 5.45
N LEU A 31 1.66 1.43 6.01
CA LEU A 31 2.09 1.55 7.40
C LEU A 31 1.04 1.04 8.38
N PHE A 32 -0.22 1.42 8.18
CA PHE A 32 -1.30 0.98 9.05
C PHE A 32 -1.54 -0.53 8.96
N GLY A 33 -1.48 -1.10 7.75
CA GLY A 33 -1.58 -2.54 7.53
C GLY A 33 -0.45 -3.32 8.21
N GLU A 34 0.79 -2.88 8.01
CA GLU A 34 1.98 -3.50 8.62
C GLU A 34 2.01 -3.34 10.14
N LEU A 35 1.51 -2.22 10.68
CA LEU A 35 1.36 -2.04 12.12
C LEU A 35 0.36 -3.04 12.70
N ALA A 36 -0.79 -3.25 12.04
CA ALA A 36 -1.76 -4.25 12.47
C ALA A 36 -1.18 -5.67 12.42
N LEU A 37 -0.42 -6.00 11.38
CA LEU A 37 0.28 -7.29 11.26
C LEU A 37 1.34 -7.46 12.35
N LEU A 38 2.13 -6.43 12.65
CA LEU A 38 3.13 -6.45 13.72
C LEU A 38 2.47 -6.69 15.08
N LEU A 39 1.36 -6.01 15.38
CA LEU A 39 0.65 -6.18 16.64
C LEU A 39 0.04 -7.59 16.76
N TYR A 40 -0.56 -8.09 15.68
CA TYR A 40 -1.20 -9.40 15.69
C TYR A 40 -0.17 -10.54 15.71
N TYR A 41 0.73 -10.59 14.75
CA TYR A 41 1.69 -11.70 14.62
C TYR A 41 2.94 -11.52 15.49
N GLY A 42 3.46 -10.29 15.58
CA GLY A 42 4.72 -10.00 16.25
C GLY A 42 4.65 -9.84 17.77
N VAL A 43 3.47 -9.50 18.32
CA VAL A 43 3.28 -9.30 19.78
C VAL A 43 2.31 -10.34 20.37
N TYR A 44 1.20 -10.65 19.69
CA TYR A 44 0.18 -11.52 20.27
C TYR A 44 0.43 -13.02 20.06
N LEU A 45 0.97 -13.42 18.91
CA LEU A 45 1.16 -14.83 18.55
C LEU A 45 2.56 -15.37 18.86
N ILE A 46 3.64 -14.62 18.58
CA ILE A 46 5.02 -15.13 18.69
C ILE A 46 5.93 -14.09 19.34
N ASP A 47 6.41 -14.40 20.55
CA ASP A 47 7.29 -13.55 21.36
C ASP A 47 8.78 -13.93 21.22
N GLU A 48 9.17 -14.50 20.08
CA GLU A 48 10.58 -14.81 19.81
C GLU A 48 11.28 -13.69 19.03
N GLY A 49 12.50 -13.32 19.46
CA GLY A 49 13.37 -12.33 18.81
C GLY A 49 13.26 -10.89 19.34
N SER A 50 14.20 -10.03 18.92
CA SER A 50 14.24 -8.63 19.37
C SER A 50 13.12 -7.79 18.73
N LEU A 51 12.28 -7.19 19.57
CA LEU A 51 11.14 -6.36 19.15
C LEU A 51 11.56 -5.15 18.28
N LEU A 52 12.74 -4.58 18.54
CA LEU A 52 13.31 -3.51 17.71
C LEU A 52 13.53 -3.94 16.26
N LEU A 53 14.04 -5.16 16.04
CA LEU A 53 14.28 -5.65 14.69
C LEU A 53 12.96 -5.94 13.97
N LYS A 54 11.95 -6.44 14.68
CA LYS A 54 10.58 -6.62 14.14
C LYS A 54 10.00 -5.27 13.68
N ILE A 55 10.10 -4.23 14.51
CA ILE A 55 9.63 -2.87 14.17
C ILE A 55 10.34 -2.31 12.94
N VAL A 56 11.69 -2.35 12.92
CA VAL A 56 12.47 -1.81 11.80
C VAL A 56 12.14 -2.57 10.51
N TRP A 57 11.92 -3.88 10.61
CA TRP A 57 11.52 -4.71 9.49
C TRP A 57 10.12 -4.35 8.96
N THR A 58 9.10 -4.41 9.81
CA THR A 58 7.71 -4.27 9.39
C THR A 58 7.32 -2.83 9.10
N LEU A 59 7.77 -1.86 9.89
CA LEU A 59 7.40 -0.45 9.67
C LEU A 59 8.40 0.25 8.76
N GLY A 60 9.70 -0.04 8.89
CA GLY A 60 10.74 0.58 8.07
C GLY A 60 10.79 0.04 6.65
N PHE A 61 11.18 -1.22 6.49
CA PHE A 61 11.34 -1.81 5.15
C PHE A 61 9.99 -2.09 4.48
N CYS A 62 9.09 -2.75 5.21
CA CYS A 62 7.80 -3.14 4.68
C CYS A 62 6.84 -1.93 4.58
N GLY A 63 6.55 -1.25 5.69
CA GLY A 63 5.60 -0.14 5.77
C GLY A 63 5.98 1.04 4.88
N LEU A 64 7.12 1.69 5.19
CA LEU A 64 7.60 2.84 4.44
C LEU A 64 8.09 2.46 3.05
N GLY A 65 8.97 1.45 2.95
CA GLY A 65 9.61 1.09 1.69
C GLY A 65 8.59 0.65 0.63
N MET A 66 7.69 -0.26 0.97
CA MET A 66 6.71 -0.78 0.01
C MET A 66 5.61 0.24 -0.28
N GLY A 67 5.18 1.00 0.74
CA GLY A 67 4.18 2.05 0.59
C GLY A 67 4.62 3.16 -0.37
N MET A 68 5.86 3.64 -0.21
CA MET A 68 6.45 4.63 -1.12
C MET A 68 6.62 4.06 -2.53
N SER A 69 7.10 2.82 -2.64
CA SER A 69 7.31 2.16 -3.93
C SER A 69 5.98 1.96 -4.68
N LEU A 70 4.94 1.47 -4.01
CA LEU A 70 3.61 1.31 -4.59
C LEU A 70 3.02 2.65 -5.00
N GLY A 71 3.14 3.66 -4.14
CA GLY A 71 2.70 5.02 -4.44
C GLY A 71 3.39 5.61 -5.67
N ALA A 72 4.71 5.45 -5.79
CA ALA A 72 5.47 5.88 -6.96
C ALA A 72 5.06 5.12 -8.23
N VAL A 73 4.79 3.81 -8.14
CA VAL A 73 4.30 3.02 -9.28
C VAL A 73 2.90 3.47 -9.71
N ILE A 74 1.99 3.73 -8.77
CA ILE A 74 0.66 4.28 -9.06
C ILE A 74 0.78 5.64 -9.73
N ASP A 75 1.67 6.49 -9.22
CA ASP A 75 1.93 7.81 -9.77
C ASP A 75 2.44 7.74 -11.21
N LEU A 76 3.47 6.94 -11.45
CA LEU A 76 4.08 6.77 -12.77
C LEU A 76 3.16 6.11 -13.79
N LEU A 77 2.31 5.16 -13.39
CA LEU A 77 1.53 4.35 -14.32
C LEU A 77 0.09 4.83 -14.51
N LEU A 78 -0.53 5.39 -13.47
CA LEU A 78 -1.99 5.61 -13.43
C LEU A 78 -2.35 7.09 -13.40
N VAL A 79 -1.60 7.93 -12.68
CA VAL A 79 -1.94 9.36 -12.55
C VAL A 79 -1.95 10.03 -13.93
N ASN A 80 -3.07 10.70 -14.23
CA ASN A 80 -3.36 11.37 -15.50
C ASN A 80 -3.36 10.47 -16.76
N ARG A 81 -3.30 9.13 -16.64
CA ARG A 81 -3.22 8.21 -17.79
C ARG A 81 -4.43 7.29 -17.94
N VAL A 82 -5.21 7.09 -16.89
CA VAL A 82 -6.32 6.13 -16.89
C VAL A 82 -7.65 6.76 -16.46
N SER A 83 -8.75 6.12 -16.87
CA SER A 83 -10.09 6.48 -16.41
C SER A 83 -10.26 6.18 -14.91
N VAL A 84 -11.20 6.85 -14.24
CA VAL A 84 -11.46 6.67 -12.79
C VAL A 84 -11.69 5.20 -12.42
N LYS A 85 -12.58 4.50 -13.15
CA LYS A 85 -12.89 3.09 -12.87
C LYS A 85 -11.67 2.20 -13.10
N THR A 86 -10.93 2.44 -14.18
CA THR A 86 -9.71 1.69 -14.49
C THR A 86 -8.62 1.94 -13.44
N GLY A 87 -8.47 3.18 -12.97
CA GLY A 87 -7.48 3.54 -11.94
C GLY A 87 -7.72 2.81 -10.63
N ILE A 88 -8.98 2.72 -10.17
CA ILE A 88 -9.34 2.00 -8.94
C ILE A 88 -8.96 0.51 -9.06
N TRP A 89 -9.41 -0.15 -10.14
CA TRP A 89 -9.15 -1.57 -10.34
C TRP A 89 -7.67 -1.89 -10.56
N MET A 90 -6.96 -1.05 -11.32
CA MET A 90 -5.52 -1.20 -11.52
C MET A 90 -4.73 -0.99 -10.23
N THR A 91 -5.15 -0.05 -9.37
CA THR A 91 -4.52 0.15 -8.06
C THR A 91 -4.72 -1.08 -7.17
N ALA A 92 -5.93 -1.64 -7.14
CA ALA A 92 -6.20 -2.89 -6.44
C ALA A 92 -5.34 -4.04 -6.97
N LEU A 93 -5.21 -4.16 -8.30
CA LEU A 93 -4.39 -5.20 -8.94
C LEU A 93 -2.91 -5.03 -8.62
N LEU A 94 -2.34 -3.83 -8.75
CA LEU A 94 -0.94 -3.53 -8.44
C LEU A 94 -0.63 -3.79 -6.96
N SER A 95 -1.54 -3.38 -6.05
CA SER A 95 -1.41 -3.67 -4.63
C SER A 95 -1.45 -5.17 -4.33
N THR A 96 -2.39 -5.90 -4.94
CA THR A 96 -2.55 -7.34 -4.74
C THR A 96 -1.33 -8.12 -5.25
N LEU A 97 -0.82 -7.78 -6.43
CA LEU A 97 0.35 -8.45 -7.01
C LEU A 97 1.64 -8.04 -6.32
N GLY A 98 1.81 -6.76 -5.99
CA GLY A 98 2.97 -6.24 -5.30
C GLY A 98 3.01 -6.68 -3.84
N LEU A 99 2.10 -6.14 -3.03
CA LEU A 99 2.06 -6.38 -1.59
C LEU A 99 1.54 -7.79 -1.26
N GLY A 100 0.42 -8.20 -1.87
CA GLY A 100 -0.25 -9.46 -1.52
C GLY A 100 0.50 -10.71 -1.96
N LEU A 101 1.18 -10.66 -3.11
CA LEU A 101 1.88 -11.81 -3.69
C LEU A 101 3.40 -11.70 -3.53
N ALA A 102 4.04 -10.69 -4.14
CA ALA A 102 5.50 -10.61 -4.19
C ALA A 102 6.12 -10.33 -2.83
N CYS A 103 5.62 -9.32 -2.10
CA CYS A 103 6.14 -8.95 -0.79
C CYS A 103 5.85 -10.03 0.25
N ASN A 104 4.65 -10.60 0.22
CA ASN A 104 4.27 -11.70 1.09
C ASN A 104 5.17 -12.95 0.88
N TRP A 105 5.45 -13.30 -0.37
CA TRP A 105 6.40 -14.36 -0.70
C TRP A 105 7.81 -14.07 -0.21
N LEU A 106 8.26 -12.83 -0.35
CA LEU A 106 9.56 -12.38 0.15
C LEU A 106 9.62 -12.50 1.69
N CYS A 107 8.61 -12.01 2.39
CA CYS A 107 8.49 -12.10 3.85
C CYS A 107 8.47 -13.55 4.33
N LEU A 108 7.77 -14.46 3.64
CA LEU A 108 7.77 -15.89 3.99
C LEU A 108 9.14 -16.54 3.83
N ASN A 109 9.91 -16.18 2.80
CA ASN A 109 11.26 -16.74 2.62
C ASN A 109 12.25 -16.18 3.63
N LEU A 110 12.12 -14.91 4.00
CA LEU A 110 12.92 -14.28 5.03
C LEU A 110 12.59 -14.81 6.43
N ASP A 111 11.31 -15.05 6.72
CA ASP A 111 10.89 -15.64 7.98
C ASP A 111 11.41 -17.07 8.15
N LYS A 112 11.62 -17.84 7.07
CA LYS A 112 12.32 -19.14 7.17
C LYS A 112 13.76 -19.04 7.65
N HIS A 113 14.45 -17.93 7.38
CA HIS A 113 15.82 -17.69 7.83
C HIS A 113 15.88 -17.10 9.25
N PHE A 114 14.98 -16.17 9.55
CA PHE A 114 15.05 -15.38 10.78
C PHE A 114 14.05 -15.80 11.88
N ARG A 115 12.98 -16.53 11.53
CA ARG A 115 11.94 -17.08 12.42
C ARG A 115 11.28 -16.04 13.35
N PHE A 116 10.94 -14.86 12.83
CA PHE A 116 10.37 -13.78 13.64
C PHE A 116 8.84 -13.81 13.77
N PHE A 117 8.14 -14.44 12.82
CA PHE A 117 6.69 -14.34 12.66
C PHE A 117 6.00 -15.71 12.51
N GLY A 118 6.73 -16.82 12.54
CA GLY A 118 6.20 -18.19 12.44
C GLY A 118 5.37 -18.46 11.19
N GLY A 119 5.56 -17.67 10.13
CA GLY A 119 4.95 -17.86 8.83
C GLY A 119 5.37 -19.19 8.18
N ALA A 120 6.51 -19.76 8.58
CA ALA A 120 6.94 -21.09 8.16
C ALA A 120 6.02 -22.23 8.63
N GLU A 121 5.30 -22.05 9.75
CA GLU A 121 4.48 -23.10 10.37
C GLU A 121 3.04 -23.07 9.84
N ASN A 122 2.51 -21.88 9.50
CA ASN A 122 1.16 -21.72 8.96
C ASN A 122 1.12 -20.70 7.82
N VAL A 123 1.70 -21.09 6.67
CA VAL A 123 1.80 -20.26 5.46
C VAL A 123 0.43 -19.71 5.02
N TYR A 124 -0.63 -20.53 5.08
CA TYR A 124 -1.97 -20.10 4.64
C TYR A 124 -2.59 -19.03 5.53
N LEU A 125 -2.36 -19.09 6.85
CA LEU A 125 -2.86 -18.10 7.80
C LEU A 125 -2.16 -16.76 7.67
N HIS A 126 -0.92 -16.73 7.21
CA HIS A 126 -0.22 -15.48 6.89
C HIS A 126 -0.55 -14.98 5.49
N PHE A 127 -0.64 -15.89 4.53
CA PHE A 127 -0.73 -15.53 3.12
C PHE A 127 -2.11 -15.00 2.74
N VAL A 128 -3.18 -15.71 3.12
CA VAL A 128 -4.55 -15.38 2.69
C VAL A 128 -5.03 -14.04 3.25
N PRO A 129 -4.89 -13.73 4.56
CA PRO A 129 -5.31 -12.43 5.08
C PRO A 129 -4.52 -11.27 4.49
N SER A 130 -3.21 -11.45 4.27
CA SER A 130 -2.36 -10.42 3.66
C SER A 130 -2.74 -10.18 2.20
N PHE A 131 -3.05 -11.24 1.44
CA PHE A 131 -3.52 -11.12 0.05
C PHE A 131 -4.87 -10.40 -0.03
N ILE A 132 -5.84 -10.79 0.79
CA ILE A 132 -7.17 -10.14 0.85
C ILE A 132 -7.03 -8.69 1.32
N GLY A 133 -6.21 -8.45 2.35
CA GLY A 133 -5.92 -7.12 2.88
C GLY A 133 -5.28 -6.21 1.84
N ALA A 134 -4.34 -6.71 1.04
CA ALA A 134 -3.71 -5.97 -0.05
C ALA A 134 -4.71 -5.63 -1.17
N ALA A 135 -5.63 -6.53 -1.49
CA ALA A 135 -6.67 -6.29 -2.48
C ALA A 135 -7.68 -5.23 -2.02
N ILE A 136 -8.18 -5.35 -0.79
CA ILE A 136 -9.11 -4.39 -0.19
C ILE A 136 -8.42 -3.03 -0.03
N GLY A 137 -7.22 -3.02 0.55
CA GLY A 137 -6.42 -1.81 0.75
C GLY A 137 -6.10 -1.10 -0.56
N GLY A 138 -5.69 -1.83 -1.59
CA GLY A 138 -5.44 -1.28 -2.92
C GLY A 138 -6.70 -0.70 -3.57
N TRP A 139 -7.85 -1.34 -3.38
CA TRP A 139 -9.12 -0.81 -3.86
C TRP A 139 -9.51 0.49 -3.13
N ILE A 140 -9.33 0.54 -1.81
CA ILE A 140 -9.59 1.75 -0.99
C ILE A 140 -8.66 2.88 -1.41
N VAL A 141 -7.35 2.63 -1.52
CA VAL A 141 -6.37 3.62 -1.98
C VAL A 141 -6.73 4.11 -3.40
N GLY A 142 -7.08 3.20 -4.30
CA GLY A 142 -7.55 3.56 -5.64
C GLY A 142 -8.81 4.45 -5.57
N TRP A 143 -9.76 4.14 -4.70
CA TRP A 143 -10.95 4.97 -4.52
C TRP A 143 -10.60 6.37 -4.01
N PHE A 144 -9.69 6.50 -3.03
CA PHE A 144 -9.22 7.80 -2.54
C PHE A 144 -8.54 8.63 -3.62
N LEU A 145 -7.70 8.01 -4.45
CA LEU A 145 -6.92 8.71 -5.47
C LEU A 145 -7.74 9.09 -6.71
N PHE A 146 -8.65 8.22 -7.16
CA PHE A 146 -9.33 8.41 -8.44
C PHE A 146 -10.78 8.90 -8.31
N SER A 147 -11.50 8.63 -7.22
CA SER A 147 -12.89 9.08 -7.04
C SER A 147 -12.97 10.58 -6.76
N SER A 148 -14.04 11.27 -7.18
CA SER A 148 -14.25 12.69 -6.82
C SER A 148 -14.43 12.86 -5.32
N ASN A 149 -15.19 11.96 -4.69
CA ASN A 149 -15.45 12.00 -3.25
C ASN A 149 -14.18 11.71 -2.45
N GLY A 150 -13.36 10.77 -2.94
CA GLY A 150 -12.06 10.44 -2.35
C GLY A 150 -11.12 11.64 -2.39
N ARG A 151 -10.99 12.30 -3.54
CA ARG A 151 -10.15 13.50 -3.69
C ARG A 151 -10.62 14.66 -2.83
N GLN A 152 -11.93 14.92 -2.74
CA GLN A 152 -12.46 15.94 -1.84
C GLN A 152 -12.17 15.64 -0.36
N LEU A 153 -12.18 14.37 0.02
CA LEU A 153 -11.82 13.97 1.38
C LEU A 153 -10.33 14.20 1.66
N LEU A 154 -9.45 13.88 0.70
CA LEU A 154 -8.02 14.19 0.76
C LEU A 154 -7.78 15.71 0.88
N ASP A 155 -8.48 16.51 0.08
CA ASP A 155 -8.43 17.98 0.15
C ASP A 155 -8.83 18.50 1.55
N ARG A 156 -9.85 17.91 2.19
CA ARG A 156 -10.29 18.30 3.55
C ARG A 156 -9.26 17.97 4.63
N ILE A 157 -8.51 16.89 4.47
CA ILE A 157 -7.45 16.48 5.42
C ILE A 157 -6.10 17.12 5.08
N GLY A 158 -6.04 17.99 4.05
CA GLY A 158 -4.83 18.73 3.66
C GLY A 158 -3.81 17.91 2.87
N ILE A 159 -4.22 16.80 2.26
CA ILE A 159 -3.39 15.91 1.43
C ILE A 159 -3.71 16.13 -0.05
#